data_AF-A0A1W2GEX8-F1
#
_entry.id   AF-A0A1W2GEX8-F1
#
_cell.length_a   1.000
_cell.length_b   1.000
_cell.length_c   1.000
_cell.angle_alpha   90.00
_cell.angle_beta   90.00
_cell.angle_gamma   90.00
#
_symmetry.space_group_name_H-M   'P 1'
#
loop_
_entity.id
_entity.type
_entity.pdbx_description
1 polymer ?
#
loop_
_entity_poly.entity_id
_entity_poly.type
_entity_poly.pdbx_seq_one_letter_code
_entity_poly.pdbx_strand_id
1 'polypeptide(L)'
;MNEKLTVRLKTLHCFQNDEEKFDDIFLKFNGKKIWPKDKKHEDVRVNTKHELEVELSGIAANEQAAIEIWDHDVLSPNDLLGTAYIVPDKPGGPYTVDMRPINDKETARYSIDWEILF
;
A
#
# COMPACT_ATOMS: atom_id res chain seq x y z
N MET A 1 -21.56 18.33 -1.15
CA MET A 1 -20.43 17.79 -1.94
C MET A 1 -19.45 17.27 -0.93
N ASN A 2 -19.03 16.01 -1.03
CA ASN A 2 -17.99 15.50 -0.13
C ASN A 2 -16.68 16.20 -0.50
N GLU A 3 -16.00 16.73 0.52
CA GLU A 3 -14.67 17.32 0.38
C GLU A 3 -13.71 16.28 -0.20
N LYS A 4 -12.88 16.71 -1.14
CA LYS A 4 -11.90 15.83 -1.80
C LYS A 4 -10.52 16.18 -1.29
N LEU A 5 -9.82 15.16 -0.80
CA LEU A 5 -8.49 15.27 -0.21
C LEU A 5 -7.44 14.66 -1.13
N THR A 6 -6.20 15.09 -0.91
CA THR A 6 -5.02 14.45 -1.48
C THR A 6 -4.28 13.74 -0.36
N VAL A 7 -4.02 12.45 -0.55
CA VAL A 7 -3.25 11.63 0.38
C VAL A 7 -1.91 11.29 -0.23
N ARG A 8 -0.82 11.48 0.52
CA ARG A 8 0.51 11.00 0.13
C ARG A 8 0.84 9.72 0.90
N LEU A 9 1.11 8.64 0.18
CA LEU A 9 1.75 7.45 0.73
C LEU A 9 3.26 7.71 0.75
N LYS A 10 3.87 7.57 1.92
CA LYS A 10 5.27 7.94 2.16
C LYS A 10 6.18 6.73 2.08
N THR A 11 5.87 5.69 2.84
CA THR A 11 6.73 4.52 2.99
C THR A 11 5.90 3.25 3.08
N LEU A 12 6.46 2.16 2.55
CA LEU A 12 6.03 0.79 2.80
C LEU A 12 7.06 0.14 3.72
N HIS A 13 6.63 -0.44 4.82
CA HIS A 13 7.47 -1.20 5.72
C HIS A 13 7.09 -2.68 5.69
N CYS A 14 8.07 -3.56 5.50
CA CYS A 14 7.88 -5.00 5.55
C CYS A 14 8.30 -5.55 6.91
N PHE A 15 7.35 -6.14 7.65
CA PHE A 15 7.62 -6.82 8.92
C PHE A 15 7.77 -8.33 8.75
N GLN A 16 7.10 -8.88 7.75
CA GLN A 16 7.15 -10.29 7.38
C GLN A 16 6.83 -10.40 5.89
N ASN A 17 7.56 -11.25 5.19
CA ASN A 17 7.37 -11.54 3.78
C ASN A 17 7.03 -13.05 3.65
N ASP A 18 6.48 -13.48 2.50
CA ASP A 18 6.05 -14.88 2.33
C ASP A 18 7.14 -15.76 1.67
N GLU A 19 8.21 -15.15 1.14
CA GLU A 19 9.32 -15.86 0.51
C GLU A 19 10.63 -15.90 1.33
N GLU A 20 11.56 -16.82 1.00
CA GLU A 20 12.84 -16.95 1.71
C GLU A 20 13.76 -15.71 1.65
N LYS A 21 13.58 -14.81 0.67
CA LYS A 21 14.51 -13.69 0.43
C LYS A 21 13.84 -12.33 0.35
N PHE A 22 12.89 -12.17 -0.54
CA PHE A 22 12.16 -10.92 -0.78
C PHE A 22 10.84 -11.26 -1.48
N ASP A 23 9.83 -10.42 -1.32
CA ASP A 23 8.60 -10.49 -2.12
C ASP A 23 8.70 -9.49 -3.27
N ASP A 24 8.04 -9.78 -4.39
CA ASP A 24 8.01 -8.95 -5.59
C ASP A 24 6.81 -7.98 -5.53
N ILE A 25 6.91 -6.95 -4.68
CA ILE A 25 5.75 -6.15 -4.29
C ILE A 25 5.39 -5.04 -5.28
N PHE A 26 4.08 -4.85 -5.51
CA PHE A 26 3.52 -3.63 -6.08
C PHE A 26 2.21 -3.23 -5.40
N LEU A 27 1.85 -1.94 -5.50
CA LEU A 27 0.64 -1.39 -4.90
C LEU A 27 -0.40 -1.04 -5.96
N LYS A 28 -1.68 -1.28 -5.65
CA LYS A 28 -2.82 -0.80 -6.44
C LYS A 28 -3.75 0.09 -5.63
N PHE A 29 -4.39 1.03 -6.33
CA PHE A 29 -5.49 1.85 -5.83
C PHE A 29 -6.55 1.97 -6.94
N ASN A 30 -7.81 1.72 -6.60
CA ASN A 30 -8.92 1.69 -7.57
C ASN A 30 -8.63 0.83 -8.81
N GLY A 31 -8.06 -0.36 -8.59
CA GLY A 31 -7.71 -1.32 -9.64
C GLY A 31 -6.52 -0.94 -10.52
N LYS A 32 -5.88 0.22 -10.28
CA LYS A 32 -4.71 0.68 -11.04
C LYS A 32 -3.45 0.57 -10.22
N LYS A 33 -2.36 0.14 -10.84
CA LYS A 33 -1.05 0.13 -10.20
C LYS A 33 -0.58 1.56 -9.95
N ILE A 34 -0.10 1.82 -8.73
CA ILE A 34 0.38 3.13 -8.28
C ILE A 34 1.85 3.14 -7.85
N TRP A 35 2.42 1.98 -7.52
CA TRP A 35 3.83 1.84 -7.15
C TRP A 35 4.34 0.43 -7.44
N PRO A 36 5.62 0.24 -7.81
CA PRO A 36 6.54 1.30 -8.25
C PRO A 36 6.10 1.90 -9.60
N LYS A 37 6.51 3.15 -9.89
CA LYS A 37 6.05 3.90 -11.08
C LYS A 37 6.74 3.44 -12.37
N ASP A 38 8.00 3.05 -12.28
CA ASP A 38 8.93 2.78 -13.38
C ASP A 38 9.27 1.30 -13.56
N LYS A 39 9.03 0.47 -12.55
CA LYS A 39 9.24 -0.99 -12.58
C LYS A 39 7.93 -1.74 -12.51
N LYS A 40 7.91 -3.06 -12.70
CA LYS A 40 6.71 -3.89 -12.51
C LYS A 40 6.38 -4.05 -11.02
N HIS A 41 7.38 -4.39 -10.23
CA HIS A 41 7.39 -4.59 -8.78
C HIS A 41 8.72 -4.07 -8.23
N GLU A 42 8.83 -4.07 -6.90
CA GLU A 42 10.08 -3.81 -6.16
C GLU A 42 10.38 -5.02 -5.27
N ASP A 43 11.64 -5.42 -5.21
CA ASP A 43 12.10 -6.49 -4.32
C ASP A 43 12.08 -5.98 -2.87
N VAL A 44 11.12 -6.44 -2.06
CA VAL A 44 10.94 -5.98 -0.68
C VAL A 44 11.38 -7.07 0.31
N ARG A 45 12.27 -6.70 1.24
CA ARG A 45 12.84 -7.63 2.23
C ARG A 45 12.25 -7.37 3.61
N VAL A 46 12.28 -8.39 4.47
CA VAL A 46 11.91 -8.23 5.87
C VAL A 46 12.77 -7.15 6.55
N ASN A 47 12.12 -6.30 7.36
CA ASN A 47 12.71 -5.17 8.08
C ASN A 47 13.28 -4.05 7.17
N THR A 48 12.82 -3.94 5.92
CA THR A 48 13.16 -2.80 5.06
C THR A 48 12.00 -1.82 4.93
N LYS A 49 12.34 -0.54 4.75
CA LYS A 49 11.42 0.53 4.40
C LYS A 49 11.70 0.99 2.97
N HIS A 50 10.65 1.16 2.20
CA HIS A 50 10.72 1.60 0.80
C HIS A 50 9.94 2.90 0.66
N GLU A 51 10.55 3.90 0.03
CA GLU A 51 9.89 5.17 -0.27
C GLU A 51 8.88 4.97 -1.40
N LEU A 52 7.66 5.47 -1.17
CA LEU A 52 6.55 5.35 -2.11
C LEU A 52 6.41 6.61 -2.98
N GLU A 53 6.43 7.79 -2.34
CA GLU A 53 6.18 9.10 -2.97
C GLU A 53 4.98 9.09 -3.94
N VAL A 54 3.88 8.44 -3.50
CA VAL A 54 2.64 8.34 -4.28
C VAL A 54 1.63 9.33 -3.75
N GLU A 55 1.10 10.18 -4.61
CA GLU A 55 -0.02 11.07 -4.28
C GLU A 55 -1.31 10.54 -4.90
N LEU A 56 -2.31 10.33 -4.06
CA LEU A 56 -3.65 9.90 -4.40
C LEU A 56 -4.59 11.08 -4.25
N SER A 57 -4.99 11.68 -5.37
CA SER A 57 -5.89 12.83 -5.41
C SER A 57 -7.35 12.41 -5.50
N GLY A 58 -8.25 13.22 -4.94
CA GLY A 58 -9.68 13.08 -5.15
C GLY A 58 -10.36 12.04 -4.26
N ILE A 59 -9.73 11.69 -3.13
CA ILE A 59 -10.31 10.79 -2.13
C ILE A 59 -11.36 11.56 -1.35
N ALA A 60 -12.55 10.99 -1.19
CA ALA A 60 -13.61 11.61 -0.40
C ALA A 60 -13.25 11.59 1.10
N ALA A 61 -13.40 12.74 1.76
CA ALA A 61 -13.18 12.85 3.19
C ALA A 61 -14.14 11.95 3.98
N ASN A 62 -13.63 11.30 5.02
CA ASN A 62 -14.32 10.34 5.89
C ASN A 62 -14.82 9.07 5.18
N GLU A 63 -14.39 8.82 3.94
CA GLU A 63 -14.65 7.57 3.24
C GLU A 63 -13.42 6.67 3.24
N GLN A 64 -13.64 5.36 3.30
CA GLN A 64 -12.57 4.38 3.33
C GLN A 64 -11.92 4.26 1.95
N ALA A 65 -10.60 4.45 1.88
CA ALA A 65 -9.79 4.22 0.70
C ALA A 65 -8.98 2.93 0.88
N ALA A 66 -9.00 2.06 -0.13
CA ALA A 66 -8.35 0.75 -0.11
C ALA A 66 -7.07 0.76 -0.95
N ILE A 67 -5.92 0.56 -0.30
CA ILE A 67 -4.63 0.37 -0.95
C ILE A 67 -4.34 -1.13 -0.92
N GLU A 68 -4.30 -1.74 -2.09
CA GLU A 68 -4.03 -3.16 -2.23
C GLU A 68 -2.52 -3.39 -2.35
N ILE A 69 -2.01 -4.39 -1.65
CA ILE A 69 -0.62 -4.84 -1.69
C ILE A 69 -0.61 -6.21 -2.36
N TRP A 70 0.15 -6.31 -3.43
CA TRP A 70 0.18 -7.49 -4.29
C TRP A 70 1.61 -7.99 -4.43
N ASP A 71 1.73 -9.30 -4.57
CA ASP A 71 2.94 -9.97 -5.02
C ASP A 71 2.90 -10.19 -6.54
N HIS A 72 4.04 -10.04 -7.20
CA HIS A 72 4.16 -10.18 -8.64
C HIS A 72 4.76 -11.53 -9.02
N ASP A 73 3.95 -12.34 -9.65
CA ASP A 73 4.35 -13.60 -10.23
C ASP A 73 4.80 -13.45 -11.69
N VAL A 74 5.94 -14.05 -12.04
CA VAL A 74 6.43 -14.04 -13.43
C VAL A 74 5.69 -15.08 -14.30
N LEU A 75 5.35 -16.23 -13.73
CA LEU A 75 4.79 -17.38 -14.45
C LEU A 75 3.35 -17.74 -14.01
N SER A 76 2.84 -17.06 -12.98
CA SER A 76 1.51 -17.23 -12.38
C SER A 76 0.70 -15.93 -12.48
N PRO A 77 -0.61 -15.95 -12.20
CA PRO A 77 -1.33 -14.73 -11.84
C PRO A 77 -0.77 -14.12 -10.56
N ASN A 78 -0.62 -12.79 -10.53
CA ASN A 78 -0.21 -12.06 -9.33
C ASN A 78 -1.17 -12.30 -8.15
N ASP A 79 -0.61 -12.47 -6.97
CA ASP A 79 -1.37 -12.72 -5.75
C ASP A 79 -1.65 -11.44 -4.95
N LEU A 80 -2.90 -11.28 -4.52
CA LEU A 80 -3.29 -10.21 -3.62
C LEU A 80 -2.97 -10.65 -2.18
N LEU A 81 -1.96 -10.04 -1.56
CA LEU A 81 -1.58 -10.35 -0.18
C LEU A 81 -2.56 -9.72 0.82
N GLY A 82 -2.96 -8.48 0.58
CA GLY A 82 -3.86 -7.80 1.50
C GLY A 82 -4.19 -6.37 1.14
N THR A 83 -4.89 -5.72 2.06
CA THR A 83 -5.38 -4.36 1.86
C THR A 83 -5.16 -3.50 3.08
N ALA A 84 -4.50 -2.37 2.89
CA ALA A 84 -4.43 -1.29 3.86
C ALA A 84 -5.61 -0.34 3.65
N TYR A 85 -6.40 -0.12 4.71
CA TYR A 85 -7.60 0.71 4.65
C TYR A 85 -7.37 2.02 5.41
N ILE A 86 -7.37 3.14 4.69
CA ILE A 86 -7.24 4.47 5.28
C ILE A 86 -8.57 5.21 5.25
N VAL A 87 -8.78 6.13 6.19
CA VAL A 87 -9.95 7.00 6.24
C VAL A 87 -9.46 8.43 6.46
N PRO A 88 -9.20 9.19 5.38
CA PRO A 88 -8.69 10.55 5.51
C PRO A 88 -9.81 11.51 5.94
N ASP A 89 -9.54 12.36 6.92
CA ASP A 89 -10.51 13.33 7.46
C ASP A 89 -10.08 14.79 7.20
N LYS A 90 -8.86 15.18 7.62
CA LYS A 90 -8.31 16.54 7.52
C LYS A 90 -6.80 16.50 7.33
N PRO A 91 -6.18 17.55 6.77
CA PRO A 91 -4.73 17.62 6.61
C PRO A 91 -3.96 17.29 7.90
N GLY A 92 -2.94 16.43 7.80
CA GLY A 92 -2.24 15.90 8.97
C GLY A 92 -1.47 14.60 8.70
N GLY A 93 -0.80 14.11 9.74
CA GLY A 93 0.06 12.92 9.69
C GLY A 93 1.48 13.20 10.22
N PRO A 94 2.42 12.25 10.05
CA PRO A 94 2.23 10.94 9.43
C PRO A 94 1.36 10.02 10.29
N TYR A 95 0.53 9.24 9.64
CA TYR A 95 -0.21 8.11 10.20
C TYR A 95 0.39 6.82 9.68
N THR A 96 0.15 5.72 10.39
CA THR A 96 0.53 4.37 9.95
C THR A 96 -0.71 3.49 9.89
N VAL A 97 -0.81 2.67 8.86
CA VAL A 97 -1.86 1.66 8.72
C VAL A 97 -1.23 0.31 8.42
N ASP A 98 -1.69 -0.72 9.11
CA ASP A 98 -1.27 -2.09 8.85
C ASP A 98 -2.16 -2.69 7.75
N MET A 99 -1.54 -3.48 6.89
CA MET A 99 -2.24 -4.31 5.92
C MET A 99 -3.12 -5.33 6.65
N ARG A 100 -4.35 -5.49 6.18
CA ARG A 100 -5.20 -6.64 6.52
C ARG A 100 -4.95 -7.76 5.50
N PRO A 101 -4.44 -8.92 5.91
CA PRO A 101 -4.24 -10.05 5.01
C PRO A 101 -5.56 -10.53 4.41
N ILE A 102 -5.54 -11.07 3.18
CA ILE A 102 -6.76 -11.56 2.52
C ILE A 102 -7.41 -12.76 3.21
N ASN A 103 -6.62 -13.56 3.94
CA ASN A 103 -7.08 -14.71 4.71
C ASN A 103 -6.02 -15.12 5.75
N ASP A 104 -6.35 -16.05 6.64
CA ASP A 104 -5.48 -16.47 7.76
C ASP A 104 -4.23 -17.26 7.34
N LYS A 105 -4.16 -17.74 6.09
CA LYS A 105 -2.97 -18.43 5.58
C LYS A 105 -1.90 -17.47 5.09
N GLU A 106 -2.29 -16.24 4.76
CA GLU A 106 -1.38 -15.21 4.30
C GLU A 106 -0.46 -14.76 5.43
N THR A 107 0.85 -14.89 5.23
CA THR A 107 1.84 -14.61 6.28
C THR A 107 2.49 -13.25 6.13
N ALA A 108 2.42 -12.63 4.95
CA ALA A 108 3.04 -11.33 4.72
C ALA A 108 2.42 -10.22 5.57
N ARG A 109 3.25 -9.34 6.13
CA ARG A 109 2.85 -8.24 7.02
C ARG A 109 3.54 -6.95 6.60
N TYR A 110 2.72 -6.03 6.13
CA TYR A 110 3.16 -4.72 5.64
C TYR A 110 2.41 -3.60 6.37
N SER A 111 3.07 -2.46 6.53
CA SER A 111 2.42 -1.22 6.96
C SER A 111 2.80 -0.08 6.05
N ILE A 112 1.90 0.89 5.90
CA ILE A 112 2.10 2.07 5.07
C ILE A 112 2.05 3.32 5.97
N ASP A 113 3.10 4.15 5.91
CA ASP A 113 3.03 5.49 6.46
C ASP A 113 2.42 6.44 5.42
N TRP A 114 1.49 7.29 5.83
CA TRP A 114 0.74 8.18 4.95
C TRP A 114 0.40 9.51 5.62
N GLU A 115 0.12 10.52 4.82
CA GLU A 115 -0.27 11.86 5.29
C GLU A 115 -1.35 12.47 4.38
N ILE A 116 -2.15 13.36 4.94
CA ILE A 116 -3.18 14.12 4.22
C ILE A 116 -2.59 15.51 3.95
N LEU A 117 -2.53 15.90 2.68
CA LEU A 117 -1.94 17.17 2.25
C LEU A 117 -2.95 18.33 2.43
N PHE A 118 -2.40 19.55 2.54
CA PHE A 118 -3.16 20.81 2.60
C PHE A 118 -3.70 21.23 1.23
#